data_AF-A0A3R9CT58-F1
#
_entry.id   AF-A0A3R9CT58-F1
#
_cell.length_a   1.000
_cell.length_b   1.000
_cell.length_c   1.000
_cell.angle_alpha   90.00
_cell.angle_beta   90.00
_cell.angle_gamma   90.00
#
_symmetry.space_group_name_H-M   'P 1'
#
loop_
_entity.id
_entity.type
_entity.pdbx_description
1 polymer ?
#
loop_
_entity_poly.entity_id
_entity_poly.type
_entity_poly.pdbx_seq_one_letter_code
_entity_poly.pdbx_strand_id
1 'polypeptide(L)'
;MKPFDEPFVAIDAPRLRGRGWSVFVDELKVPARIGIHAHEHEAPQPVVIDARLEYRCEPSEQGEWIDYDGYCARVASFLAHKPHTRLLETLVADLAVLSFREWPALESLTLSMYKPKIRPGTKRVGVSLDWTRGDYLRWTGAAGQL
;
A
#
# COMPACT_ATOMS: atom_id res chain seq x y z
N MET A 1 -53.48 7.39 14.23
CA MET A 1 -52.13 6.81 14.03
C MET A 1 -52.05 6.39 12.57
N LYS A 2 -51.22 7.07 11.76
CA LYS A 2 -51.06 6.76 10.33
C LYS A 2 -50.23 5.46 10.18
N PRO A 3 -50.55 4.55 9.24
CA PRO A 3 -49.54 3.66 8.69
C PRO A 3 -48.71 4.45 7.67
N PHE A 4 -47.38 4.38 7.83
CA PHE A 4 -46.40 4.94 6.90
C PHE A 4 -46.07 3.83 5.90
N ASP A 5 -46.70 3.87 4.72
CA ASP A 5 -46.22 3.14 3.56
C ASP A 5 -45.11 3.99 2.93
N GLU A 6 -43.86 3.70 3.28
CA GLU A 6 -42.71 4.15 2.50
C GLU A 6 -42.19 2.97 1.67
N PRO A 7 -42.08 3.10 0.34
CA PRO A 7 -41.48 2.06 -0.48
C PRO A 7 -39.98 2.01 -0.19
N PHE A 8 -39.47 0.80 0.02
CA PHE A 8 -38.04 0.53 0.14
C PHE A 8 -37.37 0.94 -1.18
N VAL A 9 -36.73 2.11 -1.19
CA VAL A 9 -35.94 2.57 -2.33
C VAL A 9 -34.79 1.60 -2.48
N ALA A 10 -34.86 0.75 -3.51
CA ALA A 10 -33.74 -0.07 -3.92
C ALA A 10 -32.59 0.88 -4.24
N ILE A 11 -31.55 0.88 -3.39
CA ILE A 11 -30.27 1.46 -3.74
C ILE A 11 -29.84 0.69 -4.99
N ASP A 12 -29.84 1.37 -6.14
CA ASP A 12 -29.12 0.95 -7.33
C ASP A 12 -27.65 0.81 -6.92
N ALA A 13 -27.30 -0.34 -6.33
CA ALA A 13 -25.93 -0.73 -6.14
C ALA A 13 -25.33 -0.73 -7.54
N PRO A 14 -24.32 0.11 -7.83
CA PRO A 14 -23.66 0.07 -9.12
C PRO A 14 -23.24 -1.38 -9.31
N ARG A 15 -23.75 -2.02 -10.38
CA ARG A 15 -23.33 -3.36 -10.77
C ARG A 15 -21.80 -3.34 -10.71
N LEU A 16 -21.23 -4.13 -9.79
CA LEU A 16 -19.80 -4.17 -9.51
C LEU A 16 -19.08 -4.39 -10.84
N ARG A 17 -18.64 -3.31 -11.48
CA ARG A 17 -17.66 -3.41 -12.55
C ARG A 17 -16.43 -4.03 -11.90
N GLY A 18 -15.76 -4.95 -12.59
CA GLY A 18 -14.50 -5.50 -12.09
C GLY A 18 -13.54 -4.37 -11.71
N ARG A 19 -12.67 -4.58 -10.72
CA ARG A 19 -11.70 -3.58 -10.25
C ARG A 19 -10.59 -3.25 -11.28
N GLY A 20 -10.70 -3.76 -12.50
CA GLY A 20 -9.68 -3.62 -13.54
C GLY A 20 -8.47 -4.52 -13.29
N TRP A 21 -7.31 -4.07 -13.79
CA TRP A 21 -6.04 -4.77 -13.69
C TRP A 21 -5.32 -4.44 -12.39
N SER A 22 -4.46 -5.35 -11.93
CA SER A 22 -3.57 -5.09 -10.80
C SER A 22 -2.24 -5.82 -10.95
N VAL A 23 -1.14 -5.20 -10.53
CA VAL A 23 0.10 -5.91 -10.20
C VAL A 23 0.02 -6.42 -8.77
N PHE A 24 0.58 -7.60 -8.50
CA PHE A 24 0.78 -8.11 -7.16
C PHE A 24 2.24 -8.53 -6.94
N VAL A 25 2.72 -8.29 -5.73
CA VAL A 25 4.05 -8.68 -5.23
C VAL A 25 3.84 -9.36 -3.90
N ASP A 26 4.21 -10.62 -3.80
CA ASP A 26 4.12 -11.39 -2.56
C ASP A 26 5.51 -11.67 -1.99
N GLU A 27 5.65 -11.49 -0.68
CA GLU A 27 6.83 -11.83 0.11
C GLU A 27 8.15 -11.19 -0.35
N LEU A 28 8.13 -9.94 -0.82
CA LEU A 28 9.35 -9.19 -1.13
C LEU A 28 10.13 -8.91 0.16
N LYS A 29 11.25 -9.63 0.33
CA LYS A 29 12.09 -9.56 1.53
C LYS A 29 13.26 -8.61 1.34
N VAL A 30 13.32 -7.56 2.14
CA VAL A 30 14.30 -6.47 2.02
C VAL A 30 14.88 -6.11 3.39
N PRO A 31 16.19 -5.81 3.51
CA PRO A 31 16.74 -5.24 4.75
C PRO A 31 16.25 -3.81 4.98
N ALA A 32 15.84 -3.49 6.21
CA ALA A 32 15.48 -2.13 6.63
C ALA A 32 16.01 -1.84 8.04
N ARG A 33 16.34 -0.57 8.30
CA ARG A 33 16.62 -0.09 9.67
C ARG A 33 15.30 0.26 10.35
N ILE A 34 14.78 -0.68 11.14
CA ILE A 34 13.42 -0.62 11.68
C ILE A 34 13.36 -1.13 13.11
N GLY A 35 12.62 -0.47 14.00
CA GLY A 35 12.34 -0.99 15.34
C GLY A 35 12.35 0.03 16.47
N ILE A 36 11.79 -0.37 17.61
CA ILE A 36 11.64 0.46 18.82
C ILE A 36 12.77 0.20 19.81
N HIS A 37 13.28 -1.04 19.87
CA HIS A 37 14.26 -1.47 20.86
C HIS A 37 15.68 -1.05 20.47
N ALA A 38 16.53 -0.75 21.46
CA ALA A 38 17.89 -0.25 21.25
C ALA A 38 18.74 -1.14 20.32
N HIS A 39 18.67 -2.46 20.49
CA HIS A 39 19.41 -3.41 19.64
C HIS A 39 18.97 -3.38 18.16
N GLU A 40 17.76 -2.90 17.85
CA GLU A 40 17.27 -2.78 16.48
C GLU A 40 17.90 -1.60 15.73
N HIS A 41 18.58 -0.69 16.45
CA HIS A 41 19.33 0.42 15.85
C HIS A 41 20.73 0.00 15.37
N GLU A 42 21.25 -1.14 15.83
CA GLU A 42 22.62 -1.57 15.58
C GLU A 42 22.84 -2.04 14.13
N ALA A 43 21.85 -2.71 13.54
CA ALA A 43 21.94 -3.25 12.19
C ALA A 43 20.57 -3.29 11.48
N PRO A 44 20.54 -3.22 10.13
CA PRO A 44 19.33 -3.52 9.37
C PRO A 44 18.81 -4.94 9.64
N GLN A 45 17.50 -5.10 9.66
CA GLN A 45 16.83 -6.39 9.79
C GLN A 45 15.83 -6.60 8.64
N PRO A 46 15.54 -7.85 8.26
CA PRO A 46 14.62 -8.10 7.16
C PRO A 46 13.19 -7.66 7.52
N VAL A 47 12.55 -6.99 6.58
CA VAL A 47 11.09 -6.85 6.49
C VAL A 47 10.61 -7.64 5.29
N VAL A 48 9.36 -8.10 5.34
CA VAL A 48 8.68 -8.75 4.23
C VAL A 48 7.48 -7.91 3.84
N ILE A 49 7.32 -7.68 2.54
CA ILE A 49 6.34 -6.77 1.97
C ILE A 49 5.47 -7.54 0.98
N ASP A 50 4.16 -7.43 1.16
CA ASP A 50 3.18 -7.79 0.15
C ASP A 50 2.57 -6.49 -0.39
N ALA A 51 2.44 -6.37 -1.71
CA ALA A 51 1.87 -5.19 -2.35
C ALA A 51 0.89 -5.58 -3.45
N ARG A 52 -0.26 -4.89 -3.50
CA ARG A 52 -1.22 -4.96 -4.60
C ARG A 52 -1.43 -3.56 -5.14
N LEU A 53 -1.14 -3.38 -6.42
CA LEU A 53 -1.16 -2.10 -7.13
C LEU A 53 -2.27 -2.16 -8.17
N GLU A 54 -3.43 -1.55 -7.91
CA GLU A 54 -4.54 -1.54 -8.86
C GLU A 54 -4.42 -0.35 -9.82
N TYR A 55 -4.70 -0.60 -11.10
CA TYR A 55 -4.55 0.40 -12.15
C TYR A 55 -5.75 1.34 -12.22
N ARG A 56 -5.50 2.61 -12.57
CA ARG A 56 -6.54 3.59 -12.93
C ARG A 56 -7.02 3.48 -14.37
N CYS A 57 -6.28 2.76 -15.20
CA CYS A 57 -6.46 2.64 -16.65
C CYS A 57 -6.09 1.23 -17.13
N GLU A 58 -6.38 0.91 -18.38
CA GLU A 58 -5.89 -0.34 -18.98
C GLU A 58 -4.37 -0.22 -19.24
N PRO A 59 -3.55 -1.18 -18.76
CA PRO A 59 -2.11 -1.13 -18.95
C PRO A 59 -1.74 -1.30 -20.43
N SER A 60 -0.79 -0.51 -20.92
CA SER A 60 -0.33 -0.57 -22.31
C SER A 60 1.12 -0.14 -22.45
N GLU A 61 1.85 -0.78 -23.36
CA GLU A 61 3.24 -0.41 -23.69
C GLU A 61 3.38 0.96 -24.34
N GLN A 62 2.33 1.38 -25.04
CA GLN A 62 2.26 2.68 -25.70
C GLN A 62 1.67 3.75 -24.77
N GLY A 63 1.18 3.34 -23.59
CA GLY A 63 0.51 4.17 -22.60
C GLY A 63 1.17 4.08 -21.24
N GLU A 64 0.35 3.98 -20.18
CA GLU A 64 0.87 3.82 -18.82
C GLU A 64 0.84 2.35 -18.40
N TRP A 65 1.93 1.88 -17.80
CA TRP A 65 1.98 0.59 -17.12
C TRP A 65 2.65 0.75 -15.74
N ILE A 66 2.61 -0.30 -14.92
CA ILE A 66 3.42 -0.43 -13.71
C ILE A 66 4.51 -1.46 -14.01
N ASP A 67 5.74 -0.99 -14.15
CA ASP A 67 6.94 -1.84 -14.17
C ASP A 67 7.14 -2.43 -12.78
N TYR A 68 6.76 -3.69 -12.62
CA TYR A 68 6.80 -4.38 -11.33
C TYR A 68 8.22 -4.78 -10.91
N ASP A 69 9.14 -4.98 -11.86
CA ASP A 69 10.55 -5.22 -11.54
C ASP A 69 11.20 -3.93 -11.03
N GLY A 70 10.97 -2.83 -11.75
CA GLY A 70 11.33 -1.48 -11.33
C GLY A 70 10.72 -1.12 -9.96
N TYR A 71 9.47 -1.49 -9.70
CA TYR A 71 8.83 -1.31 -8.39
C TYR A 71 9.59 -2.03 -7.28
N CYS A 72 9.89 -3.32 -7.43
CA CYS A 72 10.62 -4.09 -6.44
C CYS A 72 12.02 -3.52 -6.18
N ALA A 73 12.76 -3.20 -7.25
CA ALA A 73 14.09 -2.62 -7.16
C ALA A 73 14.07 -1.25 -6.45
N ARG A 74 13.06 -0.44 -6.74
CA ARG A 74 12.92 0.90 -6.18
C ARG A 74 12.52 0.87 -4.70
N VAL A 75 11.59 0.00 -4.32
CA VAL A 75 11.24 -0.25 -2.90
C VAL A 75 12.46 -0.71 -2.13
N ALA A 76 13.23 -1.65 -2.68
CA ALA A 76 14.46 -2.14 -2.04
C ALA A 76 15.50 -1.02 -1.87
N SER A 77 15.73 -0.24 -2.93
CA SER A 77 16.64 0.91 -2.89
C SER A 77 16.18 1.97 -1.88
N PHE A 78 14.88 2.26 -1.80
CA PHE A 78 14.35 3.25 -0.86
C PHE A 78 14.61 2.81 0.59
N LEU A 79 14.30 1.56 0.93
CA LEU A 79 14.50 1.03 2.28
C LEU A 79 15.98 0.93 2.66
N ALA A 80 16.86 0.62 1.72
CA ALA A 80 18.30 0.56 1.95
C ALA A 80 18.90 1.93 2.37
N HIS A 81 18.35 3.03 1.85
CA HIS A 81 18.82 4.39 2.13
C HIS A 81 18.00 5.11 3.20
N LYS A 82 16.90 4.52 3.66
CA LYS A 82 16.01 5.14 4.63
C LYS A 82 16.67 5.16 6.02
N PRO A 83 16.65 6.31 6.73
CA PRO A 83 17.05 6.36 8.13
C PRO A 83 16.25 5.41 9.01
N HIS A 84 16.80 5.09 10.18
CA HIS A 84 16.14 4.20 11.12
C HIS A 84 14.73 4.69 11.44
N THR A 85 13.74 3.85 11.17
CA THR A 85 12.33 4.15 11.42
C THR A 85 11.85 3.30 12.59
N ARG A 86 11.05 3.88 13.48
CA ARG A 86 10.67 3.16 14.71
C ARG A 86 9.53 2.16 14.49
N LEU A 87 8.58 2.52 13.63
CA LEU A 87 7.29 1.84 13.46
C LEU A 87 7.12 1.32 12.03
N LEU A 88 6.47 0.16 11.89
CA LEU A 88 6.13 -0.41 10.58
C LEU A 88 5.08 0.46 9.89
N GLU A 89 4.15 1.03 10.66
CA GLU A 89 3.10 1.94 10.22
C GLU A 89 3.70 3.14 9.48
N THR A 90 4.77 3.73 10.03
CA THR A 90 5.49 4.83 9.38
C THR A 90 6.15 4.38 8.08
N LEU A 91 6.84 3.23 8.08
CA LEU A 91 7.48 2.69 6.87
C LEU A 91 6.47 2.40 5.75
N VAL A 92 5.33 1.83 6.10
CA VAL A 92 4.26 1.50 5.13
C VAL A 92 3.65 2.77 4.55
N ALA A 93 3.36 3.78 5.37
CA ALA A 93 2.88 5.07 4.86
C ALA A 93 3.90 5.74 3.93
N ASP A 94 5.20 5.71 4.28
CA ASP A 94 6.26 6.26 3.45
C ASP A 94 6.41 5.52 2.11
N LEU A 95 6.28 4.18 2.11
CA LEU A 95 6.27 3.39 0.88
C LEU A 95 5.01 3.66 0.04
N ALA A 96 3.87 3.90 0.66
CA ALA A 96 2.66 4.26 -0.07
C ALA A 96 2.81 5.62 -0.76
N VAL A 97 3.35 6.63 -0.06
CA VAL A 97 3.68 7.94 -0.64
C VAL A 97 4.66 7.79 -1.81
N LEU A 98 5.73 7.00 -1.64
CA LEU A 98 6.68 6.69 -2.71
C LEU A 98 5.96 6.10 -3.94
N SER A 99 5.10 5.10 -3.70
CA SER A 99 4.39 4.36 -4.75
C SER A 99 3.44 5.27 -5.56
N PHE A 100 2.61 6.07 -4.89
CA PHE A 100 1.70 6.97 -5.60
C PHE A 100 2.39 8.10 -6.35
N ARG A 101 3.56 8.53 -5.86
CA ARG A 101 4.37 9.57 -6.49
C ARG A 101 5.06 9.08 -7.76
N GLU A 102 5.65 7.88 -7.71
CA GLU A 102 6.49 7.37 -8.80
C GLU A 102 5.72 6.58 -9.87
N TRP A 103 4.51 6.09 -9.55
CA TRP A 103 3.64 5.40 -10.51
C TRP A 103 2.30 6.14 -10.70
N PRO A 104 2.18 7.04 -11.69
CA PRO A 104 0.94 7.75 -11.99
C PRO A 104 -0.25 6.84 -12.39
N ALA A 105 0.04 5.66 -12.94
CA ALA A 105 -0.94 4.64 -13.32
C ALA A 105 -1.65 3.98 -12.12
N LEU A 106 -1.11 4.14 -10.90
CA LEU A 106 -1.63 3.54 -9.67
C LEU A 106 -2.90 4.27 -9.20
N GLU A 107 -4.01 3.55 -9.05
CA GLU A 107 -5.25 4.09 -8.47
C GLU A 107 -5.38 3.77 -6.99
N SER A 108 -5.13 2.52 -6.62
CA SER A 108 -5.20 2.05 -5.25
C SER A 108 -4.03 1.13 -4.93
N LEU A 109 -3.65 1.12 -3.67
CA LEU A 109 -2.53 0.37 -3.14
C LEU A 109 -2.95 -0.30 -1.84
N THR A 110 -2.86 -1.63 -1.81
CA THR A 110 -2.86 -2.39 -0.56
C THR A 110 -1.42 -2.83 -0.29
N LEU A 111 -0.86 -2.41 0.84
CA LEU A 111 0.52 -2.71 1.22
C LEU A 111 0.54 -3.31 2.63
N SER A 112 1.08 -4.52 2.75
CA SER A 112 1.29 -5.21 4.02
C SER A 112 2.79 -5.32 4.29
N MET A 113 3.20 -5.11 5.54
CA MET A 113 4.60 -5.26 5.96
C MET A 113 4.68 -5.97 7.30
N TYR A 114 5.57 -6.96 7.40
CA TYR A 114 5.84 -7.67 8.64
C TYR A 114 7.33 -7.96 8.83
N LYS A 115 7.74 -8.18 10.09
CA LYS A 115 9.05 -8.73 10.42
C LYS A 115 8.94 -10.26 10.42
N PRO A 116 9.85 -11.00 9.75
CA PRO A 116 9.74 -12.46 9.62
C PRO A 116 10.08 -13.20 10.90
N LYS A 117 10.67 -12.55 11.92
CA LYS A 117 10.90 -13.18 13.23
C LYS A 117 9.54 -13.37 13.93
N ILE A 118 9.06 -14.61 13.89
CA ILE A 118 7.72 -15.01 14.32
C ILE A 118 7.54 -14.84 15.83
N ARG A 119 6.40 -14.27 16.23
CA ARG A 119 5.88 -14.40 17.60
C ARG A 119 5.24 -15.78 17.75
N PRO A 120 5.57 -16.58 18.79
CA PRO A 120 4.97 -17.89 19.00
C PRO A 120 3.43 -17.85 18.89
N GLY A 121 2.86 -18.83 18.17
CA GLY A 121 1.41 -18.93 17.95
C GLY A 121 0.85 -18.10 16.81
N THR A 122 1.69 -17.51 15.96
CA THR A 122 1.24 -16.74 14.77
C THR A 122 2.01 -17.15 13.52
N LYS A 123 1.36 -17.13 12.34
CA LYS A 123 2.05 -17.32 11.05
C LYS A 123 2.85 -16.06 10.68
N ARG A 124 2.22 -14.89 10.83
CA ARG A 124 2.80 -13.57 10.61
C ARG A 124 2.06 -12.52 11.43
N VAL A 125 2.78 -11.48 11.85
CA VAL A 125 2.21 -10.30 12.51
C VAL A 125 2.87 -9.06 11.91
N GLY A 126 2.06 -8.12 11.47
CA GLY A 126 2.51 -6.90 10.81
C GLY A 126 1.37 -5.91 10.68
N VAL A 127 1.56 -4.93 9.80
CA VAL A 127 0.59 -3.87 9.54
C VAL A 127 0.19 -3.90 8.07
N SER A 128 -1.02 -3.46 7.77
CA SER A 128 -1.52 -3.29 6.40
C SER A 128 -2.12 -1.90 6.25
N LEU A 129 -1.92 -1.33 5.08
CA LEU A 129 -2.46 -0.04 4.68
C LEU A 129 -3.14 -0.22 3.32
N ASP A 130 -4.34 0.35 3.21
CA ASP A 130 -5.13 0.35 1.98
C ASP A 130 -5.47 1.80 1.68
N TRP A 131 -4.89 2.34 0.60
CA TRP A 131 -5.09 3.70 0.17
C TRP A 131 -5.51 3.76 -1.28
N THR A 132 -6.37 4.72 -1.58
CA THR A 132 -6.60 5.21 -2.93
C THR A 132 -5.68 6.40 -3.22
N ARG A 133 -5.59 6.80 -4.50
CA ARG A 133 -4.94 8.05 -4.89
C ARG A 133 -5.57 9.26 -4.19
N GLY A 134 -6.87 9.22 -3.90
CA GLY A 134 -7.56 10.22 -3.09
C GLY A 134 -7.05 10.30 -1.65
N ASP A 135 -6.79 9.16 -1.00
CA ASP A 135 -6.18 9.11 0.34
C ASP A 135 -4.77 9.69 0.33
N TYR A 136 -3.96 9.32 -0.67
CA TYR A 136 -2.63 9.87 -0.88
C TYR A 136 -2.66 11.40 -1.01
N LEU A 137 -3.54 11.94 -1.87
CA LEU A 137 -3.64 13.39 -2.08
C LEU A 137 -4.09 14.13 -0.80
N ARG A 138 -4.97 13.53 0.00
CA ARG A 138 -5.34 14.08 1.32
C ARG A 138 -4.16 14.03 2.28
N TRP A 139 -3.45 12.91 2.32
CA TRP A 139 -2.30 12.69 3.20
C TRP A 139 -1.17 13.69 2.94
N THR A 140 -0.86 13.97 1.67
CA THR A 140 0.20 14.92 1.30
C THR A 140 -0.25 16.38 1.29
N GLY A 141 -1.52 16.67 1.54
CA GLY A 141 -2.10 18.02 1.42
C GLY A 141 -2.28 18.50 -0.02
N ALA A 142 -2.08 17.64 -1.03
CA ALA A 142 -2.24 17.98 -2.45
C ALA A 142 -3.71 18.05 -2.91
N ALA A 143 -4.65 17.57 -2.10
CA ALA A 143 -6.09 17.59 -2.41
C ALA A 143 -6.68 19.02 -2.57
N GLY A 144 -5.97 20.07 -2.14
CA GLY A 144 -6.39 21.47 -2.31
C GLY A 144 -5.74 22.22 -3.48
N GLN A 145 -4.97 21.54 -4.34
CA GLN A 145 -4.24 22.14 -5.47
C GLN A 145 -4.69 21.63 -6.85
N LEU A 146 -5.80 20.87 -6.92
CA LEU A 146 -6.42 20.43 -8.16
C LEU A 146 -7.61 21.32 -8.55
#